data_AF-A0A085NKA2-F1
#
_entry.id   AF-A0A085NKA2-F1
#
_cell.length_a   1.000
_cell.length_b   1.000
_cell.length_c   1.000
_cell.angle_alpha   90.00
_cell.angle_beta   90.00
_cell.angle_gamma   90.00
#
_symmetry.space_group_name_H-M   'P 1'
#
loop_
_entity.id
_entity.type
_entity.pdbx_description
1 polymer ?
#
loop_
_entity_poly.entity_id
_entity_poly.type
_entity_poly.pdbx_seq_one_letter_code
_entity_poly.pdbx_strand_id
1 'polypeptide(L)'
;MPFNNMGDKLKTKRKFQMKRIEMPSGQPKSPSAPANLEDYFSFRLGEQEESIIVRAKDLVRIKELGRGGYGIVETMLHPETNTIFAVKRIHVTLNDEVQKRMLIELNASMKSGRCPFMVRFYGAMFREGDVWLCMEAMDTSLDKFYRMCIDLNHNIPEFFLSRVAFSIVEALYYMKVELNLMHRDVKPSNILLNRKGEVKICDFGISGHLTDSLAKTINAGCKPYMAPERINPQDEAMHAYDVRSDVWSLGITLVEVAIGNHPYAKWKTPFEQLKQVVMEPPPKLPELTFSANFCDFVSLCLRKNYRERPKYVDLVGHPFLAQREGQEADVSRFINEVLDEGAGNEERLACTMGQLGIRNSLPSNSVDHDGGSLQA
;
A
#
# COMPACT_ATOMS: atom_id res chain seq x y z
N MET A 1 59.43 27.83 41.72
CA MET A 1 59.75 27.23 43.04
C MET A 1 59.91 28.35 44.06
N PRO A 2 59.67 28.15 45.38
CA PRO A 2 59.21 26.93 46.09
C PRO A 2 57.85 27.14 46.81
N PHE A 3 56.97 26.15 46.89
CA PHE A 3 56.85 25.07 47.91
C PHE A 3 56.55 25.56 49.34
N ASN A 4 55.34 25.25 49.85
CA ASN A 4 55.27 24.38 51.03
C ASN A 4 53.93 23.63 51.20
N ASN A 5 54.09 22.40 51.68
CA ASN A 5 53.12 21.33 51.96
C ASN A 5 52.27 21.59 53.21
N MET A 6 51.01 21.13 53.18
CA MET A 6 50.26 20.46 54.26
C MET A 6 49.08 19.77 53.54
N GLY A 7 48.89 18.46 53.52
CA GLY A 7 48.99 17.51 54.63
C GLY A 7 47.56 17.19 55.11
N ASP A 8 47.03 16.07 54.62
CA ASP A 8 45.97 15.24 55.22
C ASP A 8 44.66 15.87 55.73
N LYS A 9 43.54 15.64 55.02
CA LYS A 9 42.29 15.17 55.67
C LYS A 9 41.55 14.14 54.82
N LEU A 10 41.77 12.90 55.21
CA LEU A 10 41.03 11.71 54.82
C LEU A 10 39.80 11.53 55.73
N LYS A 11 38.72 11.01 55.14
CA LYS A 11 37.64 10.18 55.74
C LYS A 11 36.38 10.87 56.27
N THR A 12 35.35 10.89 55.40
CA THR A 12 34.01 10.44 55.78
C THR A 12 33.42 9.57 54.66
N LYS A 13 33.72 8.26 54.67
CA LYS A 13 33.01 7.28 53.83
C LYS A 13 31.63 7.03 54.42
N ARG A 14 30.58 7.65 53.89
CA ARG A 14 29.22 7.11 54.04
C ARG A 14 29.12 5.90 53.12
N LYS A 15 29.06 4.70 53.69
CA LYS A 15 28.73 3.46 52.97
C LYS A 15 27.30 3.60 52.43
N PHE A 16 27.16 3.87 51.13
CA PHE A 16 25.92 3.59 50.42
C PHE A 16 25.81 2.08 50.26
N GLN A 17 24.88 1.45 50.98
CA GLN A 17 24.46 0.08 50.68
C GLN A 17 23.70 0.12 49.35
N MET A 18 24.29 -0.40 48.28
CA MET A 18 23.54 -0.77 47.09
C MET A 18 22.59 -1.90 47.46
N LYS A 19 21.28 -1.59 47.53
CA LYS A 19 20.26 -2.63 47.52
C LYS A 19 20.33 -3.32 46.15
N ARG A 20 20.53 -4.64 46.18
CA ARG A 20 20.45 -5.51 45.01
C ARG A 20 19.04 -5.36 44.41
N ILE A 21 18.95 -4.79 43.21
CA ILE A 21 17.70 -4.73 42.46
C ILE A 21 17.46 -6.15 41.93
N GLU A 22 16.49 -6.84 42.51
CA GLU A 22 16.01 -8.10 41.94
C GLU A 22 15.22 -7.78 40.67
N MET A 23 15.74 -8.22 39.53
CA MET A 23 15.01 -8.21 38.26
C MET A 23 13.86 -9.22 38.40
N PRO A 24 12.60 -8.82 38.18
CA PRO A 24 11.50 -9.79 38.20
C PRO A 24 11.72 -10.78 37.06
N SER A 25 11.91 -12.05 37.39
CA SER A 25 11.92 -13.16 36.45
C SER A 25 10.51 -13.43 35.95
N GLY A 26 9.96 -12.49 35.19
CA GLY A 26 8.76 -12.70 34.38
C GLY A 26 9.18 -13.03 32.97
N GLN A 27 8.77 -14.18 32.45
CA GLN A 27 8.72 -14.37 30.99
C GLN A 27 8.03 -13.13 30.39
N PRO A 28 8.49 -12.60 29.24
CA PRO A 28 7.80 -11.50 28.59
C PRO A 28 6.36 -11.94 28.32
N LYS A 29 5.40 -11.35 29.03
CA LYS A 29 3.98 -11.57 28.73
C LYS A 29 3.78 -11.06 27.31
N SER A 30 3.37 -11.94 26.42
CA SER A 30 2.92 -11.56 25.08
C SER A 30 1.91 -10.41 25.21
N PRO A 31 2.00 -9.37 24.37
CA PRO A 31 1.07 -8.24 24.45
C PRO A 31 -0.37 -8.75 24.42
N SER A 32 -1.16 -8.37 25.43
CA SER A 32 -2.57 -8.75 25.51
C SER A 32 -3.33 -8.10 24.37
N ALA A 33 -4.16 -8.88 23.67
CA ALA A 33 -4.95 -8.38 22.57
C ALA A 33 -5.89 -7.24 23.01
N PRO A 34 -6.17 -6.24 22.15
CA PRO A 34 -7.23 -5.27 22.41
C PRO A 34 -8.55 -5.98 22.71
N ALA A 35 -9.39 -5.42 23.57
CA ALA A 35 -10.59 -6.06 24.13
C ALA A 35 -11.63 -6.61 23.12
N ASN A 36 -11.46 -6.39 21.81
CA ASN A 36 -12.38 -6.81 20.74
C ASN A 36 -11.67 -7.41 19.50
N LEU A 37 -10.37 -7.69 19.56
CA LEU A 37 -9.63 -8.34 18.47
C LEU A 37 -9.01 -9.62 19.00
N GLU A 38 -9.52 -10.76 18.57
CA GLU A 38 -9.00 -12.08 18.96
C GLU A 38 -7.87 -12.51 18.00
N ASP A 39 -7.23 -13.64 18.30
CA ASP A 39 -6.22 -14.25 17.43
C ASP A 39 -6.84 -14.98 16.22
N TYR A 40 -8.13 -14.76 15.96
CA TYR A 40 -8.91 -15.39 14.92
C TYR A 40 -9.98 -14.47 14.34
N PHE A 41 -10.50 -14.82 13.17
CA PHE A 41 -11.74 -14.28 12.63
C PHE A 41 -12.62 -15.41 12.10
N SER A 42 -13.91 -15.15 11.97
CA SER A 42 -14.85 -16.05 11.28
C SER A 42 -15.24 -15.48 9.92
N PHE A 43 -15.25 -16.31 8.88
CA PHE A 43 -15.76 -15.92 7.57
C PHE A 43 -16.62 -17.01 6.93
N ARG A 44 -17.43 -16.63 5.94
CA ARG A 44 -18.22 -17.58 5.14
C ARG A 44 -17.61 -17.74 3.76
N LEU A 45 -17.42 -18.97 3.33
CA LEU A 45 -16.91 -19.32 2.01
C LEU A 45 -18.11 -19.52 1.06
N GLY A 46 -18.19 -18.69 0.01
CA GLY A 46 -19.30 -18.76 -0.95
C GLY A 46 -20.67 -18.50 -0.32
N GLU A 47 -21.64 -19.36 -0.65
CA GLU A 47 -23.03 -19.33 -0.15
C GLU A 47 -23.29 -20.25 1.05
N GLN A 48 -22.23 -20.81 1.65
CA GLN A 48 -22.38 -21.71 2.80
C GLN A 48 -23.00 -20.98 4.01
N GLU A 49 -23.89 -21.67 4.73
CA GLU A 49 -24.56 -21.13 5.93
C GLU A 49 -23.61 -21.02 7.12
N GLU A 50 -22.71 -21.99 7.28
CA GLU A 50 -21.79 -22.06 8.41
C GLU A 50 -20.56 -21.15 8.24
N SER A 51 -20.17 -20.49 9.34
CA SER A 51 -18.96 -19.67 9.39
C SER A 51 -17.76 -20.51 9.81
N ILE A 52 -16.65 -20.37 9.10
CA ILE A 52 -15.39 -21.03 9.38
C ILE A 52 -14.51 -20.10 10.21
N ILE A 53 -13.94 -20.61 11.30
CA ILE A 53 -12.99 -19.90 12.15
C ILE A 53 -11.58 -20.09 11.58
N VAL A 54 -10.90 -18.99 11.30
CA VAL A 54 -9.50 -18.97 10.88
C VAL A 54 -8.68 -18.32 11.97
N ARG A 55 -7.75 -19.08 12.58
CA ARG A 55 -6.81 -18.53 13.56
C ARG A 55 -5.49 -18.21 12.89
N ALA A 56 -4.77 -17.25 13.46
CA ALA A 56 -3.48 -16.83 12.94
C ALA A 56 -2.47 -17.98 12.82
N LYS A 57 -2.51 -18.94 13.75
CA LYS A 57 -1.61 -20.11 13.78
C LYS A 57 -1.90 -21.14 12.67
N ASP A 58 -3.10 -21.11 12.11
CA ASP A 58 -3.54 -22.05 11.08
C ASP A 58 -3.13 -21.57 9.67
N LEU A 59 -2.63 -20.33 9.56
CA LEU A 59 -2.16 -19.74 8.31
C LEU A 59 -0.70 -20.11 8.03
N VAL A 60 -0.47 -20.66 6.84
CA VAL A 60 0.86 -21.02 6.33
C VAL A 60 1.32 -19.96 5.34
N ARG A 61 2.44 -19.30 5.63
CA ARG A 61 3.06 -18.31 4.73
C ARG A 61 3.50 -18.97 3.42
N ILE A 62 3.10 -18.39 2.28
CA ILE A 62 3.54 -18.80 0.94
C ILE A 62 4.64 -17.88 0.42
N LYS A 63 4.34 -16.59 0.28
CA LYS A 63 5.28 -15.59 -0.27
C LYS A 63 5.01 -14.20 0.27
N GLU A 64 6.01 -13.34 0.24
CA GLU A 64 5.86 -11.92 0.48
C GLU A 64 5.37 -11.23 -0.81
N LEU A 65 4.30 -10.44 -0.73
CA LEU A 65 3.76 -9.68 -1.87
C LEU A 65 4.37 -8.28 -1.98
N GLY A 66 4.76 -7.71 -0.84
CA GLY A 66 5.46 -6.44 -0.77
C GLY A 66 5.56 -5.88 0.64
N ARG A 67 6.35 -4.82 0.78
CA ARG A 67 6.50 -4.01 2.00
C ARG A 67 6.09 -2.58 1.71
N GLY A 68 5.15 -2.06 2.47
CA GLY A 68 4.73 -0.66 2.43
C GLY A 68 5.15 0.08 3.71
N GLY A 69 4.87 1.39 3.76
CA GLY A 69 5.16 2.21 4.95
C GLY A 69 4.44 1.78 6.24
N TYR A 70 3.40 0.94 6.12
CA TYR A 70 2.57 0.48 7.23
C TYR A 70 2.78 -1.00 7.61
N GLY A 71 3.66 -1.71 6.89
CA GLY A 71 4.00 -3.10 7.20
C GLY A 71 4.12 -3.99 5.96
N ILE A 72 3.99 -5.30 6.18
CA ILE A 72 4.28 -6.35 5.20
C ILE A 72 2.96 -6.96 4.73
N VAL A 73 2.84 -7.21 3.43
CA VAL A 73 1.74 -7.97 2.84
C VAL A 73 2.26 -9.32 2.38
N GLU A 74 1.62 -10.39 2.83
CA GLU A 74 2.04 -11.77 2.57
C GLU A 74 0.88 -12.59 2.03
N THR A 75 1.16 -13.48 1.08
CA THR A 75 0.21 -14.52 0.70
C THR A 75 0.28 -15.65 1.73
N MET A 76 -0.86 -16.03 2.30
CA MET A 76 -0.94 -17.13 3.26
C MET A 76 -2.05 -18.12 2.87
N LEU A 77 -1.76 -19.41 3.01
CA LEU A 77 -2.71 -20.50 2.81
C LEU A 77 -3.37 -20.85 4.14
N HIS A 78 -4.69 -20.99 4.14
CA HIS A 78 -5.41 -21.72 5.17
C HIS A 78 -5.66 -23.16 4.68
N PRO A 79 -4.93 -24.17 5.19
CA PRO A 79 -4.95 -25.52 4.61
C PRO A 79 -6.30 -26.21 4.68
N GLU A 80 -7.05 -26.01 5.77
CA GLU A 80 -8.35 -26.65 6.00
C GLU A 80 -9.38 -26.27 4.92
N THR A 81 -9.40 -25.00 4.52
CA THR A 81 -10.34 -24.51 3.48
C THR A 81 -9.70 -24.37 2.11
N ASN A 82 -8.42 -24.72 1.98
CA ASN A 82 -7.59 -24.43 0.81
C ASN A 82 -7.72 -22.97 0.30
N THR A 83 -7.93 -22.02 1.23
CA THR A 83 -8.18 -20.62 0.88
C THR A 83 -6.88 -19.83 0.96
N ILE A 84 -6.60 -19.08 -0.10
CA ILE A 84 -5.44 -18.19 -0.16
C ILE A 84 -5.89 -16.79 0.26
N PHE A 85 -5.20 -16.23 1.25
CA PHE A 85 -5.40 -14.88 1.75
C PHE A 85 -4.22 -13.98 1.39
N ALA A 86 -4.51 -12.71 1.13
CA ALA A 86 -3.53 -11.65 1.28
C ALA A 86 -3.63 -11.11 2.72
N VAL A 87 -2.56 -11.29 3.50
CA VAL A 87 -2.49 -10.90 4.90
C VAL A 87 -1.60 -9.66 5.02
N LYS A 88 -2.22 -8.52 5.36
CA LYS A 88 -1.49 -7.27 5.65
C LYS A 88 -1.27 -7.14 7.14
N ARG A 89 0.00 -7.15 7.55
CA ARG A 89 0.41 -6.95 8.94
C ARG A 89 0.63 -5.46 9.19
N ILE A 90 -0.13 -4.89 10.12
CA ILE A 90 -0.01 -3.50 10.56
C ILE A 90 0.56 -3.50 11.96
N HIS A 91 1.70 -2.84 12.14
CA HIS A 91 2.27 -2.66 13.46
C HIS A 91 1.45 -1.63 14.25
N VAL A 92 1.00 -2.00 15.44
CA VAL A 92 0.18 -1.14 16.30
C VAL A 92 0.96 -0.84 17.57
N THR A 93 1.12 0.45 17.90
CA THR A 93 1.64 0.81 19.22
C THR A 93 0.51 0.72 20.24
N LEU A 94 0.80 0.16 21.43
CA LEU A 94 -0.21 -0.23 22.43
C LEU A 94 -1.13 0.91 22.92
N ASN A 95 -0.73 2.17 22.71
CA ASN A 95 -1.42 3.37 23.19
C ASN A 95 -2.31 4.06 22.14
N ASP A 96 -2.38 3.56 20.90
CA ASP A 96 -3.18 4.20 19.86
C ASP A 96 -4.63 3.67 19.85
N GLU A 97 -5.42 4.16 20.80
CA GLU A 97 -6.86 3.90 20.90
C GLU A 97 -7.64 4.35 19.66
N VAL A 98 -7.10 5.31 18.88
CA VAL A 98 -7.67 5.77 17.61
C VAL A 98 -7.46 4.72 16.53
N GLN A 99 -6.25 4.17 16.41
CA GLN A 99 -5.94 3.07 15.50
C GLN A 99 -6.77 1.82 15.81
N LYS A 100 -6.97 1.48 17.09
CA LYS A 100 -7.84 0.36 17.50
C LYS A 100 -9.30 0.57 17.10
N ARG A 101 -9.88 1.76 17.40
CA ARG A 101 -11.28 2.08 17.04
C ARG A 101 -11.48 2.06 15.53
N MET A 102 -10.52 2.60 14.79
CA MET A 102 -10.52 2.61 13.33
C MET A 102 -10.58 1.19 12.76
N LEU A 103 -9.73 0.29 13.24
CA LEU A 103 -9.72 -1.11 12.80
C LEU A 103 -11.04 -1.84 13.12
N ILE A 104 -11.69 -1.50 14.23
CA ILE A 104 -13.00 -2.04 14.62
C ILE A 104 -14.11 -1.54 13.68
N GLU A 105 -14.16 -0.23 13.38
CA GLU A 105 -15.14 0.36 12.45
C GLU A 105 -14.96 -0.19 11.02
N LEU A 106 -13.73 -0.46 10.63
CA LEU A 106 -13.39 -1.11 9.36
C LEU A 106 -13.86 -2.56 9.29
N ASN A 107 -13.66 -3.34 10.36
CA ASN A 107 -14.18 -4.71 10.43
C ASN A 107 -15.72 -4.76 10.33
N ALA A 108 -16.42 -3.78 10.91
CA ALA A 108 -17.87 -3.69 10.86
C ALA A 108 -18.39 -3.26 9.48
N SER A 109 -17.80 -2.22 8.89
CA SER A 109 -18.22 -1.67 7.58
C SER A 109 -17.91 -2.60 6.42
N MET A 110 -16.74 -3.28 6.44
CA MET A 110 -16.32 -4.15 5.33
C MET A 110 -17.00 -5.51 5.30
N LYS A 111 -17.55 -5.99 6.42
CA LYS A 111 -18.30 -7.25 6.45
C LYS A 111 -19.69 -7.15 5.80
N SER A 112 -20.25 -5.94 5.70
CA SER A 112 -21.61 -5.70 5.20
C SER A 112 -21.65 -5.38 3.70
N GLY A 113 -20.59 -4.76 3.17
CA GLY A 113 -20.58 -4.30 1.78
C GLY A 113 -20.09 -5.33 0.77
N ARG A 114 -20.83 -5.49 -0.35
CA ARG A 114 -20.48 -6.38 -1.47
C ARG A 114 -20.23 -5.61 -2.77
N CYS A 115 -19.35 -4.61 -2.74
CA CYS A 115 -18.90 -3.99 -3.98
C CYS A 115 -17.94 -4.93 -4.72
N PRO A 116 -18.23 -5.36 -5.96
CA PRO A 116 -17.36 -6.29 -6.70
C PRO A 116 -16.02 -5.65 -7.11
N PHE A 117 -15.91 -4.32 -7.03
CA PHE A 117 -14.72 -3.55 -7.40
C PHE A 117 -13.87 -3.12 -6.20
N MET A 118 -14.20 -3.61 -5.01
CA MET A 118 -13.39 -3.44 -3.80
C MET A 118 -12.85 -4.78 -3.35
N VAL A 119 -11.59 -4.80 -2.90
CA VAL A 119 -10.99 -6.00 -2.35
C VAL A 119 -11.78 -6.47 -1.14
N ARG A 120 -12.29 -7.70 -1.22
CA ARG A 120 -13.04 -8.35 -0.15
C ARG A 120 -12.16 -8.50 1.08
N PHE A 121 -12.67 -8.00 2.20
CA PHE A 121 -12.10 -8.18 3.51
C PHE A 121 -12.81 -9.33 4.23
N TYR A 122 -12.05 -10.31 4.70
CA TYR A 122 -12.61 -11.45 5.43
C TYR A 122 -12.65 -11.23 6.94
N GLY A 123 -11.63 -10.56 7.49
CA GLY A 123 -11.55 -10.29 8.91
C GLY A 123 -10.19 -9.75 9.35
N ALA A 124 -10.12 -9.31 10.60
CA ALA A 124 -8.90 -8.92 11.27
C ALA A 124 -8.65 -9.82 12.48
N MET A 125 -7.38 -10.04 12.80
CA MET A 125 -6.92 -10.75 13.99
C MET A 125 -5.74 -10.00 14.63
N PHE A 126 -5.51 -10.19 15.92
CA PHE A 126 -4.36 -9.63 16.63
C PHE A 126 -3.36 -10.73 16.98
N ARG A 127 -2.10 -10.55 16.59
CA ARG A 127 -1.03 -11.51 16.88
C ARG A 127 0.31 -10.80 17.03
N GLU A 128 1.04 -11.15 18.08
CA GLU A 128 2.42 -10.71 18.30
C GLU A 128 2.60 -9.17 18.34
N GLY A 129 1.57 -8.43 18.76
CA GLY A 129 1.59 -6.96 18.78
C GLY A 129 1.18 -6.29 17.47
N ASP A 130 0.92 -7.08 16.43
CA ASP A 130 0.47 -6.61 15.13
C ASP A 130 -1.02 -6.92 14.90
N VAL A 131 -1.67 -6.11 14.08
CA VAL A 131 -2.99 -6.42 13.52
C VAL A 131 -2.82 -6.99 12.14
N TRP A 132 -3.40 -8.16 11.91
CA TRP A 132 -3.36 -8.86 10.63
C TRP A 132 -4.71 -8.70 9.95
N LEU A 133 -4.71 -8.14 8.75
CA LEU A 133 -5.89 -7.97 7.92
C LEU A 133 -5.91 -9.06 6.85
N CYS A 134 -6.92 -9.92 6.90
CA CYS A 134 -7.08 -11.02 5.95
C CYS A 134 -8.04 -10.61 4.84
N MET A 135 -7.53 -10.56 3.61
CA MET A 135 -8.22 -10.06 2.43
C MET A 135 -8.17 -11.10 1.31
N GLU A 136 -9.02 -10.94 0.29
CA GLU A 136 -8.89 -11.73 -0.93
C GLU A 136 -7.54 -11.51 -1.59
N ALA A 137 -6.94 -12.62 -2.06
CA ALA A 137 -5.71 -12.58 -2.81
C ALA A 137 -5.99 -12.22 -4.27
N MET A 138 -5.23 -11.27 -4.78
CA MET A 138 -5.20 -10.87 -6.19
C MET A 138 -3.84 -11.23 -6.79
N ASP A 139 -3.75 -11.38 -8.11
CA ASP A 139 -2.53 -11.87 -8.76
C ASP A 139 -1.44 -10.81 -8.80
N THR A 140 -1.80 -9.55 -9.08
CA THR A 140 -0.84 -8.44 -9.16
C THR A 140 -1.51 -7.10 -8.89
N SER A 141 -0.70 -6.07 -8.65
CA SER A 141 -1.13 -4.68 -8.68
C SER A 141 -0.96 -4.08 -10.09
N LEU A 142 -1.74 -3.06 -10.41
CA LEU A 142 -1.72 -2.38 -11.70
C LEU A 142 -0.34 -1.77 -11.97
N ASP A 143 0.35 -1.27 -10.93
CA ASP A 143 1.70 -0.73 -11.07
C ASP A 143 2.72 -1.77 -11.55
N LYS A 144 2.66 -2.99 -10.99
CA LYS A 144 3.51 -4.10 -11.44
C LYS A 144 3.09 -4.57 -12.84
N PHE A 145 1.79 -4.62 -13.11
CA PHE A 145 1.24 -5.11 -14.37
C PHE A 145 1.59 -4.21 -15.55
N TYR A 146 1.42 -2.88 -15.44
CA TYR A 146 1.73 -1.99 -16.56
C TYR A 146 3.24 -1.97 -16.86
N ARG A 147 4.10 -2.08 -15.84
CA ARG A 147 5.55 -2.20 -16.04
C ARG A 147 5.90 -3.50 -16.76
N MET A 148 5.24 -4.60 -16.39
CA MET A 148 5.40 -5.88 -17.08
C MET A 148 4.97 -5.79 -18.56
N CYS A 149 3.89 -5.06 -18.87
CA CYS A 149 3.49 -4.81 -20.26
C CYS A 149 4.61 -4.08 -21.03
N ILE A 150 5.22 -3.05 -20.44
CA ILE A 150 6.33 -2.30 -21.05
C ILE A 150 7.55 -3.21 -21.27
N ASP A 151 7.95 -3.96 -20.25
CA ASP A 151 9.11 -4.86 -20.30
C ASP A 151 8.94 -5.95 -21.38
N LEU A 152 7.70 -6.38 -21.60
CA LEU A 152 7.33 -7.35 -22.64
C LEU A 152 6.94 -6.69 -23.98
N ASN A 153 7.02 -5.37 -24.10
CA ASN A 153 6.65 -4.59 -25.28
C ASN A 153 5.18 -4.82 -25.74
N HIS A 154 4.27 -5.03 -24.79
CA HIS A 154 2.83 -5.05 -25.00
C HIS A 154 2.23 -3.65 -24.89
N ASN A 155 1.35 -3.32 -25.84
CA ASN A 155 0.52 -2.12 -25.74
C ASN A 155 -0.66 -2.39 -24.81
N ILE A 156 -0.94 -1.46 -23.90
CA ILE A 156 -2.10 -1.56 -23.01
C ILE A 156 -3.33 -1.06 -23.77
N PRO A 157 -4.34 -1.92 -24.04
CA PRO A 157 -5.47 -1.53 -24.85
C PRO A 157 -6.46 -0.65 -24.07
N GLU A 158 -7.17 0.24 -24.77
CA GLU A 158 -8.13 1.15 -24.14
C GLU A 158 -9.31 0.44 -23.47
N PHE A 159 -9.75 -0.72 -23.96
CA PHE A 159 -10.82 -1.49 -23.29
C PHE A 159 -10.40 -1.93 -21.87
N PHE A 160 -9.11 -2.22 -21.66
CA PHE A 160 -8.56 -2.53 -20.35
C PHE A 160 -8.49 -1.29 -19.47
N LEU A 161 -8.03 -0.14 -20.00
CA LEU A 161 -8.02 1.14 -19.28
C LEU A 161 -9.44 1.60 -18.91
N SER A 162 -10.42 1.37 -19.79
CA SER A 162 -11.84 1.61 -19.57
C SER A 162 -12.38 0.72 -18.46
N ARG A 163 -12.02 -0.57 -18.44
CA ARG A 163 -12.34 -1.48 -17.32
C ARG A 163 -11.75 -0.99 -16.00
N VAL A 164 -10.49 -0.58 -16.00
CA VAL A 164 -9.83 -0.01 -14.80
C VAL A 164 -10.58 1.24 -14.32
N ALA A 165 -10.80 2.22 -15.22
CA ALA A 165 -11.48 3.46 -14.87
C ALA A 165 -12.88 3.20 -14.29
N PHE A 166 -13.67 2.33 -14.93
CA PHE A 166 -15.00 2.00 -14.48
C PHE A 166 -15.00 1.34 -13.10
N SER A 167 -14.19 0.29 -12.91
CA SER A 167 -14.13 -0.41 -11.62
C SER A 167 -13.77 0.53 -10.48
N ILE A 168 -12.82 1.46 -10.72
CA ILE A 168 -12.43 2.42 -9.69
C ILE A 168 -13.50 3.49 -9.46
N VAL A 169 -14.15 4.03 -10.50
CA VAL A 169 -15.26 4.98 -10.32
C VAL A 169 -16.41 4.36 -9.53
N GLU A 170 -16.82 3.13 -9.86
CA GLU A 170 -17.88 2.40 -9.15
C GLU A 170 -17.50 2.11 -7.70
N ALA A 171 -16.25 1.67 -7.44
CA ALA A 171 -15.77 1.44 -6.08
C ALA A 171 -15.79 2.73 -5.26
N LEU A 172 -15.29 3.85 -5.80
CA LEU A 172 -15.26 5.14 -5.13
C LEU A 172 -16.67 5.70 -4.88
N TYR A 173 -17.58 5.51 -5.85
CA TYR A 173 -18.99 5.87 -5.69
C TYR A 173 -19.63 5.06 -4.56
N TYR A 174 -19.47 3.74 -4.57
CA TYR A 174 -19.96 2.85 -3.52
C TYR A 174 -19.42 3.25 -2.14
N MET A 175 -18.11 3.46 -2.03
CA MET A 175 -17.49 3.92 -0.78
C MET A 175 -18.13 5.20 -0.26
N LYS A 176 -18.38 6.18 -1.13
CA LYS A 176 -18.94 7.45 -0.71
C LYS A 176 -20.41 7.38 -0.33
N VAL A 177 -21.20 6.61 -1.07
CA VAL A 177 -22.66 6.55 -0.92
C VAL A 177 -23.04 5.58 0.20
N GLU A 178 -22.51 4.36 0.17
CA GLU A 178 -22.92 3.28 1.08
C GLU A 178 -22.12 3.29 2.38
N LEU A 179 -20.84 3.65 2.32
CA LEU A 179 -19.94 3.62 3.48
C LEU A 179 -19.65 5.03 4.05
N ASN A 180 -20.03 6.09 3.33
CA ASN A 180 -19.64 7.47 3.63
C ASN A 180 -18.11 7.66 3.80
N LEU A 181 -17.32 6.90 3.04
CA LEU A 181 -15.86 6.92 3.05
C LEU A 181 -15.29 7.52 1.76
N MET A 182 -14.08 8.06 1.85
CA MET A 182 -13.25 8.43 0.70
C MET A 182 -11.97 7.59 0.72
N HIS A 183 -11.37 7.38 -0.46
CA HIS A 183 -10.20 6.53 -0.57
C HIS A 183 -8.91 7.26 -0.15
N ARG A 184 -8.70 8.48 -0.65
CA ARG A 184 -7.59 9.40 -0.36
C ARG A 184 -6.19 8.99 -0.83
N ASP A 185 -6.03 7.76 -1.32
CA ASP A 185 -4.75 7.21 -1.82
C ASP A 185 -4.95 6.39 -3.11
N VAL A 186 -5.74 6.90 -4.06
CA VAL A 186 -5.91 6.23 -5.37
C VAL A 186 -4.61 6.34 -6.16
N LYS A 187 -4.04 5.19 -6.56
CA LYS A 187 -2.81 5.08 -7.33
C LYS A 187 -2.66 3.66 -7.92
N PRO A 188 -1.79 3.44 -8.92
CA PRO A 188 -1.63 2.13 -9.54
C PRO A 188 -1.31 0.98 -8.57
N SER A 189 -0.57 1.23 -7.48
CA SER A 189 -0.22 0.16 -6.51
C SER A 189 -1.36 -0.24 -5.57
N ASN A 190 -2.44 0.55 -5.49
CA ASN A 190 -3.65 0.24 -4.73
C ASN A 190 -4.78 -0.32 -5.61
N ILE A 191 -4.53 -0.51 -6.91
CA ILE A 191 -5.46 -1.12 -7.86
C ILE A 191 -4.93 -2.51 -8.16
N LEU A 192 -5.73 -3.54 -7.90
CA LEU A 192 -5.34 -4.93 -8.01
C LEU A 192 -6.09 -5.64 -9.14
N LEU A 193 -5.43 -6.62 -9.74
CA LEU A 193 -5.88 -7.37 -10.90
C LEU A 193 -5.80 -8.87 -10.61
N ASN A 194 -6.70 -9.65 -11.18
CA ASN A 194 -6.61 -11.10 -11.17
C ASN A 194 -6.86 -11.72 -12.54
N ARG A 195 -6.51 -13.00 -12.68
CA ARG A 195 -6.67 -13.79 -13.91
C ARG A 195 -8.10 -13.92 -14.40
N LYS A 196 -9.10 -13.65 -13.55
CA LYS A 196 -10.52 -13.63 -13.95
C LYS A 196 -10.93 -12.35 -14.68
N GLY A 197 -10.02 -11.37 -14.83
CA GLY A 197 -10.35 -10.07 -15.41
C GLY A 197 -10.92 -9.08 -14.39
N GLU A 198 -10.90 -9.40 -13.10
CA GLU A 198 -11.43 -8.50 -12.07
C GLU A 198 -10.41 -7.41 -11.74
N VAL A 199 -10.89 -6.17 -11.67
CA VAL A 199 -10.13 -5.00 -11.24
C VAL A 199 -10.74 -4.48 -9.94
N LYS A 200 -9.94 -4.39 -8.88
CA LYS A 200 -10.43 -4.02 -7.55
C LYS A 200 -9.51 -3.04 -6.85
N ILE A 201 -10.08 -2.09 -6.12
CA ILE A 201 -9.30 -1.19 -5.26
C ILE A 201 -9.09 -1.81 -3.87
N CYS A 202 -7.88 -1.66 -3.33
CA CYS A 202 -7.51 -2.12 -1.99
C CYS A 202 -7.14 -0.94 -1.09
N ASP A 203 -6.83 -1.21 0.18
CA ASP A 203 -6.26 -0.22 1.12
C ASP A 203 -7.14 1.00 1.43
N PHE A 204 -8.44 0.87 1.19
CA PHE A 204 -9.45 1.90 1.44
C PHE A 204 -9.68 2.14 2.94
N GLY A 205 -9.88 3.40 3.32
CA GLY A 205 -10.19 3.80 4.70
C GLY A 205 -9.00 3.73 5.66
N ILE A 206 -8.37 2.56 5.82
CA ILE A 206 -7.32 2.29 6.83
C ILE A 206 -6.07 3.12 6.58
N SER A 207 -5.59 3.08 5.34
CA SER A 207 -4.33 3.72 4.97
C SER A 207 -4.48 5.24 4.94
N GLY A 208 -5.62 5.77 4.47
CA GLY A 208 -5.85 7.21 4.35
C GLY A 208 -5.80 7.94 5.70
N HIS A 209 -6.55 7.48 6.71
CA HIS A 209 -6.52 8.13 8.03
C HIS A 209 -5.26 7.80 8.84
N LEU A 210 -4.67 6.60 8.70
CA LEU A 210 -3.34 6.32 9.29
C LEU A 210 -2.27 7.21 8.66
N THR A 211 -2.34 7.44 7.34
CA THR A 211 -1.49 8.41 6.63
C THR A 211 -1.71 9.81 7.17
N ASP A 212 -2.95 10.24 7.39
CA ASP A 212 -3.24 11.58 7.90
C ASP A 212 -2.80 11.77 9.37
N SER A 213 -2.83 10.72 10.19
CA SER A 213 -2.34 10.74 11.58
C SER A 213 -0.80 10.75 11.67
N LEU A 214 -0.11 9.97 10.82
CA LEU A 214 1.37 9.91 10.78
C LEU A 214 2.00 11.04 9.96
N ALA A 215 1.31 11.56 8.93
CA ALA A 215 1.75 12.71 8.16
C ALA A 215 1.81 14.00 8.98
N LYS A 216 1.12 14.05 10.12
CA LYS A 216 1.22 15.16 11.07
C LYS A 216 2.57 15.21 11.79
N THR A 217 3.38 14.16 11.77
CA THR A 217 4.55 14.11 12.64
C THR A 217 5.89 14.32 11.93
N ILE A 218 6.30 13.61 10.87
CA ILE A 218 7.73 13.70 10.45
C ILE A 218 8.04 13.63 8.93
N ASN A 219 7.14 13.19 8.03
CA ASN A 219 7.49 13.00 6.60
C ASN A 219 6.35 13.36 5.61
N ALA A 220 5.88 14.61 5.62
CA ALA A 220 4.95 15.14 4.61
C ALA A 220 5.65 15.40 3.26
N GLY A 221 6.29 14.37 2.73
CA GLY A 221 6.96 14.41 1.44
C GLY A 221 5.98 14.59 0.27
N CYS A 222 6.60 14.87 -0.86
CA CYS A 222 6.03 14.90 -2.20
C CYS A 222 5.08 13.73 -2.51
N LYS A 223 3.76 13.98 -2.62
CA LYS A 223 2.76 12.91 -2.89
C LYS A 223 2.29 12.92 -4.36
N PRO A 224 2.76 11.99 -5.22
CA PRO A 224 2.63 12.05 -6.69
C PRO A 224 1.21 12.24 -7.24
N TYR A 225 0.22 11.59 -6.60
CA TYR A 225 -1.16 11.56 -7.08
C TYR A 225 -2.06 12.61 -6.41
N MET A 226 -1.51 13.47 -5.56
CA MET A 226 -2.30 14.42 -4.77
C MET A 226 -2.85 15.55 -5.63
N ALA A 227 -4.13 15.87 -5.44
CA ALA A 227 -4.81 16.93 -6.16
C ALA A 227 -4.33 18.35 -5.76
N PRO A 228 -4.42 19.36 -6.65
CA PRO A 228 -3.96 20.72 -6.39
C PRO A 228 -4.53 21.33 -5.10
N GLU A 229 -5.83 21.14 -4.87
CA GLU A 229 -6.54 21.68 -3.71
C GLU A 229 -6.10 21.06 -2.37
N ARG A 230 -5.48 19.87 -2.41
CA ARG A 230 -4.90 19.22 -1.22
C ARG A 230 -3.47 19.67 -0.94
N ILE A 231 -2.75 20.16 -1.96
CA ILE A 231 -1.37 20.65 -1.83
C ILE A 231 -1.38 22.11 -1.37
N ASN A 232 -2.29 22.92 -1.91
CA ASN A 232 -2.43 24.34 -1.58
C ASN A 232 -3.90 24.68 -1.29
N PRO A 233 -4.40 24.41 -0.07
CA PRO A 233 -5.77 24.75 0.30
C PRO A 233 -5.91 26.27 0.32
N GLN A 234 -6.73 26.83 -0.58
CA GLN A 234 -6.97 28.27 -0.69
C GLN A 234 -8.03 28.78 0.29
N ASP A 235 -8.77 27.89 0.95
CA ASP A 235 -9.96 28.22 1.74
C ASP A 235 -9.98 27.34 3.00
N GLU A 236 -9.97 27.95 4.19
CA GLU A 236 -9.86 27.24 5.49
C GLU A 236 -11.12 26.41 5.80
N ALA A 237 -12.28 26.78 5.24
CA ALA A 237 -13.50 25.98 5.30
C ALA A 237 -13.42 24.70 4.43
N MET A 238 -12.42 24.60 3.56
CA MET A 238 -12.18 23.51 2.60
C MET A 238 -11.38 22.34 3.19
N HIS A 239 -11.14 22.34 4.51
CA HIS A 239 -10.64 21.15 5.21
C HIS A 239 -11.64 19.97 5.19
N ALA A 240 -12.88 20.22 4.74
CA ALA A 240 -13.81 19.17 4.33
C ALA A 240 -13.36 18.58 2.98
N TYR A 241 -12.49 17.57 3.05
CA TYR A 241 -12.06 16.72 1.94
C TYR A 241 -13.18 16.42 0.95
N ASP A 242 -12.94 16.70 -0.33
CA ASP A 242 -13.90 16.45 -1.40
C ASP A 242 -13.54 15.17 -2.17
N VAL A 243 -14.54 14.37 -2.49
CA VAL A 243 -14.45 13.18 -3.37
C VAL A 243 -13.74 13.45 -4.69
N ARG A 244 -13.81 14.70 -5.15
CA ARG A 244 -13.15 15.17 -6.38
C ARG A 244 -11.63 15.08 -6.30
N SER A 245 -11.02 15.03 -5.12
CA SER A 245 -9.60 14.75 -5.00
C SER A 245 -9.23 13.33 -5.44
N ASP A 246 -10.07 12.33 -5.14
CA ASP A 246 -9.84 10.95 -5.63
C ASP A 246 -10.02 10.85 -7.15
N VAL A 247 -10.92 11.66 -7.73
CA VAL A 247 -11.10 11.77 -9.19
C VAL A 247 -9.82 12.27 -9.88
N TRP A 248 -9.14 13.26 -9.29
CA TRP A 248 -7.84 13.70 -9.81
C TRP A 248 -6.79 12.60 -9.76
N SER A 249 -6.70 11.91 -8.61
CA SER A 249 -5.76 10.81 -8.43
C SER A 249 -6.01 9.67 -9.43
N LEU A 250 -7.27 9.38 -9.76
CA LEU A 250 -7.63 8.48 -10.86
C LEU A 250 -7.15 9.01 -12.22
N GLY A 251 -7.33 10.30 -12.52
CA GLY A 251 -6.82 10.91 -13.75
C GLY A 251 -5.30 10.74 -13.92
N ILE A 252 -4.52 11.00 -12.86
CA ILE A 252 -3.06 10.82 -12.88
C ILE A 252 -2.70 9.34 -13.06
N THR A 253 -3.42 8.44 -12.37
CA THR A 253 -3.26 6.99 -12.50
C THR A 253 -3.45 6.53 -13.95
N LEU A 254 -4.52 6.99 -14.62
CA LEU A 254 -4.81 6.62 -16.00
C LEU A 254 -3.77 7.14 -16.99
N VAL A 255 -3.30 8.38 -16.81
CA VAL A 255 -2.20 8.93 -17.62
C VAL A 255 -0.92 8.12 -17.45
N GLU A 256 -0.55 7.82 -16.20
CA GLU A 256 0.66 7.03 -15.92
C GLU A 256 0.62 5.67 -16.58
N VAL A 257 -0.50 4.95 -16.44
CA VAL A 257 -0.63 3.59 -16.97
C VAL A 257 -0.70 3.61 -18.49
N ALA A 258 -1.39 4.58 -19.08
CA ALA A 258 -1.52 4.69 -20.54
C ALA A 258 -0.19 5.02 -21.24
N ILE A 259 0.61 5.91 -20.65
CA ILE A 259 1.90 6.35 -21.23
C ILE A 259 3.05 5.42 -20.78
N GLY A 260 2.88 4.71 -19.67
CA GLY A 260 3.87 3.81 -19.08
C GLY A 260 4.87 4.48 -18.13
N ASN A 261 4.68 5.76 -17.82
CA ASN A 261 5.48 6.50 -16.87
C ASN A 261 4.67 7.58 -16.16
N HIS A 262 5.05 7.89 -14.92
CA HIS A 262 4.38 8.94 -14.16
C HIS A 262 4.49 10.30 -14.89
N PRO A 263 3.39 11.06 -15.04
CA PRO A 263 3.36 12.25 -15.90
C PRO A 263 4.20 13.43 -15.37
N TYR A 264 4.47 13.46 -14.08
CA TYR A 264 5.32 14.47 -13.46
C TYR A 264 6.73 13.95 -13.20
N ALA A 265 7.71 14.83 -13.33
CA ALA A 265 9.08 14.56 -12.93
C ALA A 265 9.16 14.30 -11.41
N LYS A 266 10.16 13.53 -10.98
CA LYS A 266 10.40 13.30 -9.55
C LYS A 266 10.75 14.63 -8.86
N TRP A 267 10.02 14.95 -7.80
CA TRP A 267 10.23 16.15 -7.01
C TRP A 267 11.24 15.88 -5.88
N LYS A 268 12.14 16.83 -5.65
CA LYS A 268 13.06 16.86 -4.51
C LYS A 268 12.47 17.64 -3.34
N THR A 269 11.55 18.57 -3.60
CA THR A 269 10.96 19.44 -2.59
C THR A 269 9.45 19.60 -2.78
N PRO A 270 8.69 19.83 -1.70
CA PRO A 270 7.26 20.16 -1.80
C PRO A 270 6.98 21.39 -2.70
N PHE A 271 7.92 22.32 -2.81
CA PHE A 271 7.80 23.48 -3.69
C PHE A 271 7.83 23.10 -5.18
N GLU A 272 8.67 22.14 -5.56
CA GLU A 272 8.67 21.60 -6.94
C GLU A 272 7.34 20.92 -7.28
N GLN A 273 6.77 20.18 -6.32
CA GLN A 273 5.43 19.61 -6.47
C GLN A 273 4.37 20.71 -6.63
N LEU A 274 4.39 21.72 -5.75
CA LEU A 274 3.46 22.85 -5.82
C LEU A 274 3.52 23.52 -7.20
N LYS A 275 4.72 23.77 -7.71
CA LYS A 275 4.92 24.37 -9.03
C LYS A 275 4.28 23.51 -10.14
N GLN A 276 4.62 22.22 -10.23
CA GLN A 276 4.14 21.37 -11.34
C GLN A 276 2.64 21.07 -11.25
N VAL A 277 2.13 20.79 -10.04
CA VAL A 277 0.73 20.36 -9.87
C VAL A 277 -0.22 21.56 -9.80
N VAL A 278 0.16 22.61 -9.08
CA VAL A 278 -0.74 23.76 -8.84
C VAL A 278 -0.56 24.86 -9.88
N MET A 279 0.65 25.13 -10.37
CA MET A 279 0.89 26.24 -11.30
C MET A 279 0.88 25.80 -12.78
N GLU A 280 1.61 24.75 -13.15
CA GLU A 280 1.76 24.32 -14.57
C GLU A 280 0.54 23.56 -15.10
N PRO A 281 0.21 23.59 -16.41
CA PRO A 281 -0.96 22.91 -16.96
C PRO A 281 -1.06 21.42 -16.54
N PRO A 282 -2.27 20.88 -16.32
CA PRO A 282 -2.42 19.47 -16.00
C PRO A 282 -1.92 18.58 -17.14
N PRO A 283 -1.41 17.38 -16.86
CA PRO A 283 -0.97 16.45 -17.89
C PRO A 283 -2.15 16.02 -18.76
N LYS A 284 -1.85 15.71 -20.03
CA LYS A 284 -2.82 15.28 -21.03
C LYS A 284 -2.33 14.03 -21.73
N LEU A 285 -3.27 13.23 -22.22
CA LEU A 285 -2.96 12.14 -23.13
C LEU A 285 -2.62 12.67 -24.52
N PRO A 286 -1.70 12.03 -25.27
CA PRO A 286 -1.45 12.32 -26.68
C PRO A 286 -2.69 12.04 -27.56
N GLU A 287 -3.32 13.10 -28.09
CA GLU A 287 -4.58 13.02 -28.86
C GLU A 287 -4.50 12.19 -30.15
N LEU A 288 -3.30 12.00 -30.70
CA LEU A 288 -3.08 11.17 -31.90
C LEU A 288 -2.94 9.68 -31.59
N THR A 289 -2.74 9.33 -30.32
CA THR A 289 -2.50 7.95 -29.87
C THR A 289 -3.75 7.34 -29.26
N PHE A 290 -4.54 8.14 -28.54
CA PHE A 290 -5.69 7.68 -27.77
C PHE A 290 -7.00 8.24 -28.33
N SER A 291 -8.11 7.53 -28.10
CA SER A 291 -9.43 7.93 -28.54
C SER A 291 -9.85 9.27 -27.93
N ALA A 292 -10.69 10.00 -28.66
CA ALA A 292 -11.25 11.26 -28.18
C ALA A 292 -12.00 11.08 -26.84
N ASN A 293 -12.71 9.96 -26.67
CA ASN A 293 -13.42 9.65 -25.42
C ASN A 293 -12.45 9.44 -24.26
N PHE A 294 -11.32 8.74 -24.46
CA PHE A 294 -10.36 8.53 -23.39
C PHE A 294 -9.65 9.85 -23.00
N CYS A 295 -9.24 10.62 -24.01
CA CYS A 295 -8.67 11.95 -23.82
C CYS A 295 -9.62 12.88 -23.05
N ASP A 296 -10.91 12.89 -23.42
CA ASP A 296 -11.93 13.71 -22.74
C ASP A 296 -12.13 13.28 -21.29
N PHE A 297 -12.30 11.97 -21.03
CA PHE A 297 -12.45 11.43 -19.67
C PHE A 297 -11.30 11.84 -18.74
N VAL A 298 -10.06 11.69 -19.21
CA VAL A 298 -8.88 12.11 -18.45
C VAL A 298 -8.85 13.62 -18.24
N SER A 299 -9.20 14.41 -19.26
CA SER A 299 -9.25 15.86 -19.16
C SER A 299 -10.26 16.33 -18.10
N LEU A 300 -11.42 15.67 -18.01
CA LEU A 300 -12.45 15.93 -17.00
C LEU A 300 -11.91 15.62 -15.60
N CYS A 301 -11.23 14.48 -15.43
CA CYS A 301 -10.63 14.09 -14.16
C CYS A 301 -9.56 15.07 -13.68
N LEU A 302 -8.79 15.64 -14.62
CA LEU A 302 -7.64 16.51 -14.35
C LEU A 302 -7.95 18.01 -14.42
N ARG A 303 -9.23 18.39 -14.25
CA ARG A 303 -9.59 19.80 -14.04
C ARG A 303 -9.00 20.30 -12.73
N LYS A 304 -8.15 21.33 -12.81
CA LYS A 304 -7.48 21.93 -11.64
C LYS A 304 -8.45 22.58 -10.68
N ASN A 305 -9.40 23.35 -11.21
CA ASN A 305 -10.49 23.87 -10.40
C ASN A 305 -11.37 22.70 -9.98
N TYR A 306 -11.27 22.29 -8.71
CA TYR A 306 -12.05 21.18 -8.19
C TYR A 306 -13.57 21.42 -8.35
N ARG A 307 -14.03 22.67 -8.41
CA ARG A 307 -15.46 22.99 -8.62
C ARG A 307 -15.96 22.56 -10.00
N GLU A 308 -15.09 22.54 -10.99
CA GLU A 308 -15.38 22.12 -12.37
C GLU A 308 -15.10 20.63 -12.58
N ARG A 309 -14.39 19.99 -11.66
CA ARG A 309 -14.10 18.55 -11.70
C ARG A 309 -15.37 17.76 -11.37
N PRO A 310 -15.77 16.77 -12.19
CA PRO A 310 -16.99 15.99 -11.96
C PRO A 310 -16.89 15.18 -10.66
N LYS A 311 -18.05 14.84 -10.10
CA LYS A 311 -18.14 13.80 -9.06
C LYS A 311 -18.33 12.43 -9.72
N TYR A 312 -18.28 11.37 -8.93
CA TYR A 312 -18.38 10.00 -9.44
C TYR A 312 -19.65 9.76 -10.27
N VAL A 313 -20.80 10.26 -9.82
CA VAL A 313 -22.09 10.11 -10.53
C VAL A 313 -22.05 10.67 -11.96
N ASP A 314 -21.31 11.75 -12.18
CA ASP A 314 -21.18 12.38 -13.50
C ASP A 314 -20.20 11.59 -14.40
N LEU A 315 -19.29 10.81 -13.81
CA LEU A 315 -18.30 10.00 -14.53
C LEU A 315 -18.85 8.66 -15.01
N VAL A 316 -19.76 8.03 -14.24
CA VAL A 316 -20.30 6.69 -14.55
C VAL A 316 -20.95 6.63 -15.94
N GLY A 317 -21.60 7.72 -16.36
CA GLY A 317 -22.26 7.82 -17.68
C GLY A 317 -21.34 8.20 -18.85
N HIS A 318 -20.03 8.34 -18.63
CA HIS A 318 -19.13 8.84 -19.67
C HIS A 318 -18.89 7.80 -20.78
N PRO A 319 -18.92 8.17 -22.08
CA PRO A 319 -18.77 7.23 -23.20
C PRO A 319 -17.49 6.38 -23.19
N PHE A 320 -16.40 6.89 -22.62
CA PHE A 320 -15.17 6.11 -22.42
C PHE A 320 -15.41 4.84 -21.60
N LEU A 321 -16.23 4.90 -20.55
CA LEU A 321 -16.51 3.74 -19.71
C LEU A 321 -17.33 2.69 -20.46
N ALA A 322 -18.19 3.09 -21.41
CA ALA A 322 -18.98 2.15 -22.21
C ALA A 322 -18.13 1.16 -23.03
N GLN A 323 -16.88 1.49 -23.37
CA GLN A 323 -15.98 0.63 -24.15
C GLN A 323 -15.70 -0.74 -23.50
N ARG A 324 -15.86 -0.87 -22.18
CA ARG A 324 -15.64 -2.13 -21.45
C ARG A 324 -16.74 -3.18 -21.62
N GLU A 325 -17.90 -2.80 -22.17
CA GLU A 325 -19.11 -3.63 -22.19
C GLU A 325 -18.93 -4.80 -23.15
N GLY A 326 -19.16 -6.02 -22.65
CA GLY A 326 -18.95 -7.26 -23.43
C GLY A 326 -17.47 -7.63 -23.64
N GLN A 327 -16.54 -6.94 -22.98
CA GLN A 327 -15.09 -7.18 -23.08
C GLN A 327 -14.54 -7.94 -21.86
N GLU A 328 -15.38 -8.56 -21.03
CA GLU A 328 -14.94 -9.30 -19.83
C GLU A 328 -13.92 -10.39 -20.17
N ALA A 329 -14.21 -11.16 -21.21
CA ALA A 329 -13.34 -12.24 -21.69
C ALA A 329 -12.02 -11.68 -22.23
N ASP A 330 -12.06 -10.54 -22.94
CA ASP A 330 -10.88 -9.90 -23.52
C ASP A 330 -9.97 -9.31 -22.43
N VAL A 331 -10.53 -8.73 -21.38
CA VAL A 331 -9.77 -8.27 -20.20
C VAL A 331 -9.09 -9.45 -19.51
N SER A 332 -9.83 -10.51 -19.23
CA SER A 332 -9.26 -11.72 -18.61
C SER A 332 -8.15 -12.30 -19.48
N ARG A 333 -8.38 -12.43 -20.79
CA ARG A 333 -7.40 -12.94 -21.75
C ARG A 333 -6.13 -12.10 -21.75
N PHE A 334 -6.25 -10.78 -21.90
CA PHE A 334 -5.11 -9.85 -21.89
C PHE A 334 -4.29 -9.96 -20.60
N ILE A 335 -4.95 -10.02 -19.44
CA ILE A 335 -4.25 -10.20 -18.15
C ILE A 335 -3.50 -11.53 -18.11
N ASN A 336 -4.12 -12.64 -18.53
CA ASN A 336 -3.46 -13.95 -18.53
C ASN A 336 -2.26 -13.98 -19.48
N GLU A 337 -2.40 -13.46 -20.70
CA GLU A 337 -1.31 -13.39 -21.69
C GLU A 337 -0.08 -12.68 -21.11
N VAL A 338 -0.24 -11.48 -20.54
CA VAL A 338 0.86 -10.73 -19.93
C VAL A 338 1.45 -11.45 -18.71
N LEU A 339 0.62 -12.01 -17.83
CA LEU A 339 1.10 -12.70 -16.63
C LEU A 339 1.84 -14.01 -16.94
N ASP A 340 1.39 -14.76 -17.95
CA ASP A 340 2.01 -16.02 -18.35
C ASP A 340 3.38 -15.79 -19.02
N GLU A 341 3.47 -14.77 -19.89
CA GLU A 341 4.74 -14.34 -20.48
C GLU A 341 5.71 -13.79 -19.43
N GLY A 342 5.21 -12.99 -18.47
CA GLY A 342 6.00 -12.44 -17.38
C GLY A 342 6.56 -13.51 -16.44
N ALA A 343 5.76 -14.52 -16.10
CA ALA A 343 6.21 -15.65 -15.28
C ALA A 343 7.33 -16.46 -15.95
N GLY A 344 7.24 -16.66 -17.28
CA GLY A 344 8.29 -17.31 -18.05
C GLY A 344 9.60 -16.52 -18.11
N ASN A 345 9.56 -15.19 -17.93
CA ASN A 345 10.75 -14.35 -17.89
C ASN A 345 11.46 -14.36 -16.52
N GLU A 346 10.78 -14.54 -15.39
CA GLU A 346 11.45 -14.71 -14.09
C GLU A 346 12.30 -16.00 -14.04
N GLU A 347 11.79 -17.11 -14.62
CA GLU A 347 12.56 -18.34 -14.78
C GLU A 347 13.70 -18.20 -15.81
N ARG A 348 13.51 -17.43 -16.89
CA ARG A 348 14.57 -17.16 -17.87
C ARG A 348 15.64 -16.20 -17.36
N LEU A 349 15.30 -15.20 -16.55
CA LEU A 349 16.27 -14.30 -15.89
C LEU A 349 17.09 -15.06 -14.82
N ALA A 350 16.47 -15.99 -14.09
CA ALA A 350 17.19 -16.91 -13.22
C ALA A 350 18.14 -17.84 -14.01
N CYS A 351 17.75 -18.28 -15.21
CA CYS A 351 18.58 -19.09 -16.09
C CYS A 351 19.76 -18.31 -16.70
N THR A 352 19.54 -17.06 -17.12
CA THR A 352 20.60 -16.19 -17.70
C THR A 352 21.63 -15.77 -16.65
N MET A 353 21.22 -15.54 -15.40
CA MET A 353 22.15 -15.31 -14.27
C MET A 353 22.91 -16.60 -13.89
N GLY A 354 22.29 -17.77 -14.06
CA GLY A 354 22.94 -19.07 -13.88
C GLY A 354 23.96 -19.42 -14.98
N GLN A 355 23.79 -18.88 -16.19
CA GLN A 355 24.67 -19.12 -17.34
C GLN A 355 25.89 -18.18 -17.41
N LEU A 356 25.93 -17.09 -16.62
CA LEU A 356 27.07 -16.17 -16.55
C LEU A 356 28.10 -16.50 -15.45
N GLY A 357 27.94 -17.61 -14.72
CA GLY A 357 29.05 -18.22 -13.96
C GLY A 357 29.66 -17.38 -12.83
N ILE A 358 29.00 -16.32 -12.34
CA ILE A 358 29.50 -15.57 -11.17
C ILE A 358 28.99 -16.23 -9.90
N ARG A 359 29.73 -17.25 -9.43
CA ARG A 359 29.61 -17.74 -8.05
C ARG A 359 30.25 -16.70 -7.13
N ASN A 360 29.44 -16.08 -6.26
CA ASN A 360 29.95 -15.30 -5.14
C ASN A 360 30.80 -16.20 -4.22
N SER A 361 32.12 -16.09 -4.31
CA SER A 361 33.02 -16.45 -3.22
C SER A 361 33.11 -15.26 -2.26
N LEU A 362 32.39 -15.34 -1.13
CA LEU A 362 32.66 -14.49 0.03
C LEU A 362 34.02 -14.88 0.61
N PRO A 363 34.97 -13.95 0.84
CA PRO A 363 36.15 -14.24 1.63
C PRO A 363 35.78 -14.27 3.11
N SER A 364 36.01 -15.41 3.75
CA SER A 364 36.11 -15.53 5.20
C SER A 364 37.40 -14.86 5.67
N ASN A 365 37.31 -13.67 6.26
CA ASN A 365 38.44 -13.09 7.00
C ASN A 365 38.49 -13.70 8.41
N SER A 366 39.28 -14.77 8.54
CA SER A 366 39.95 -15.13 9.78
C SER A 366 41.34 -14.50 9.76
N VAL A 367 41.59 -13.53 10.64
CA VAL A 367 42.95 -13.07 10.92
C VAL A 367 43.24 -13.47 12.37
N ASP A 368 44.08 -14.48 12.51
CA ASP A 368 44.77 -14.80 13.76
C ASP A 368 46.29 -14.72 13.53
N HIS A 369 46.95 -14.40 14.64
CA HIS A 369 48.31 -13.90 14.85
C HIS A 369 49.49 -14.67 14.22
N ASP A 370 50.50 -13.91 13.78
CA ASP A 370 51.90 -14.00 14.23
C ASP A 370 52.65 -12.75 13.70
N GLY A 371 53.45 -11.98 14.44
CA GLY A 371 54.45 -12.37 15.43
C GLY A 371 55.85 -12.21 14.79
N GLY A 372 56.45 -11.01 14.84
CA GLY A 372 57.71 -10.74 14.13
C GLY A 372 58.32 -9.35 14.31
N SER A 373 58.74 -9.08 15.54
CA SER A 373 59.66 -8.04 16.06
C SER A 373 60.79 -7.49 15.16
N LEU A 374 61.09 -6.19 15.29
CA LEU A 374 62.46 -5.64 15.45
C LEU A 374 62.43 -4.19 15.97
N GLN A 375 63.45 -3.87 16.76
CA GLN A 375 63.56 -2.84 17.80
C GLN A 375 63.96 -1.45 17.31
N ALA A 376 63.55 -0.40 18.04
CA ALA A 376 64.41 0.52 18.78
C ALA A 376 63.55 1.43 19.69
#